data_AF-A0A3M1VNH3-F1
#
_entry.id   AF-A0A3M1VNH3-F1
#
_cell.length_a   1.000
_cell.length_b   1.000
_cell.length_c   1.000
_cell.angle_alpha   90.00
_cell.angle_beta   90.00
_cell.angle_gamma   90.00
#
_symmetry.space_group_name_H-M   'P 1'
#
loop_
_entity.id
_entity.type
_entity.pdbx_description
1 polymer ?
#
loop_
_entity_poly.entity_id
_entity_poly.type
_entity_poly.pdbx_seq_one_letter_code
_entity_poly.pdbx_strand_id
1 'polypeptide(L)'
;MLAGKVVGFLGKRRYEPTDYYLEERPEETFSSRFSPVALAKLIGAEQIHVLATPMAQDAHGSFFEEEAKSIGVPVTFHDFPEVQTAQNFLWKAYERIVDFVQESGGRIHFDITYGYRFFPFLGFAAFQQLASEVGSAADTNFELAGLRYGAYEAGTGGRTPLVDLSPAIQLLEAAYAARFFAETGSPAPLARILTSFLRTRPGHEFASVVGPVAGRLEELGPLVASALPIDAGRAAAGALNRLEDAKKKLPAYARRLVSLITPTLERIALSSHDPDQPPLSETELIRELKFAEVLLEHGDVSGAYLVLEEWFLNRAILALGEGATWLDYEGCREKVRRRFNALARRLALLPTTNEPWKAAVSHWQAMRDRRNAFAHAGFREKPVSIDSYRHDLEQLLEFARANVDRHEVWRLEPDAELDSLLITALGLSPGVLYTALTLFTPNLAVVVTSHRAEQALEEACRRAQYCKDRVRTVVVDTPNDPRACIRAVRAAGLEDVLADAREVVLNLTGGPTAFQIACEDLARRAESLGAAVRRIILVDDRPREEQERNPWALGQAIELDGDSSSGISEDGSAS
;
A
#
# COMPACT_ATOMS: atom_id res chain seq x y z
N MET A 1 4.75 20.18 -36.17
CA MET A 1 5.11 21.24 -35.20
C MET A 1 3.96 22.24 -35.20
N LEU A 2 3.48 22.64 -34.03
CA LEU A 2 2.41 23.64 -33.92
C LEU A 2 2.95 25.00 -34.38
N ALA A 3 2.16 25.73 -35.17
CA ALA A 3 2.48 27.09 -35.61
C ALA A 3 2.66 28.03 -34.41
N GLY A 4 3.73 28.83 -34.40
CA GLY A 4 4.03 29.80 -33.35
C GLY A 4 3.17 31.05 -33.49
N LYS A 5 2.41 31.41 -32.45
CA LYS A 5 1.49 32.55 -32.45
C LYS A 5 1.80 33.49 -31.29
N VAL A 6 1.68 34.79 -31.53
CA VAL A 6 1.68 35.80 -30.46
C VAL A 6 0.26 36.26 -30.20
N VAL A 7 -0.11 36.34 -28.93
CA VAL A 7 -1.41 36.84 -28.49
C VAL A 7 -1.14 38.03 -27.59
N GLY A 8 -1.55 39.23 -28.02
CA GLY A 8 -1.29 40.47 -27.29
C GLY A 8 -2.55 41.27 -27.06
N PHE A 9 -2.48 42.21 -26.12
CA PHE A 9 -3.56 43.16 -25.87
C PHE A 9 -3.27 44.51 -26.54
N LEU A 10 -4.32 45.23 -26.91
CA LEU A 10 -4.23 46.61 -27.35
C LEU A 10 -5.16 47.50 -26.53
N GLY A 11 -4.59 48.56 -25.96
CA GLY A 11 -5.27 49.57 -25.16
C GLY A 11 -5.29 50.93 -25.87
N LYS A 12 -5.74 51.97 -25.15
CA LYS A 12 -5.88 53.35 -25.66
C LYS A 12 -4.69 54.25 -25.31
N ARG A 13 -3.62 53.68 -24.75
CA ARG A 13 -2.45 54.46 -24.32
C ARG A 13 -1.63 54.85 -25.54
N ARG A 14 -0.97 56.00 -25.47
CA ARG A 14 0.00 56.39 -26.49
C ARG A 14 1.23 55.48 -26.38
N TYR A 15 1.51 54.75 -27.45
CA TYR A 15 2.67 53.87 -27.55
C TYR A 15 3.84 54.61 -28.20
N GLU A 16 5.01 54.53 -27.57
CA GLU A 16 6.25 55.11 -28.09
C GLU A 16 7.21 53.99 -28.51
N PRO A 17 8.02 54.17 -29.57
CA PRO A 17 8.99 53.18 -29.98
C PRO A 17 10.02 52.91 -28.88
N THR A 18 10.36 51.64 -28.68
CA THR A 18 11.51 51.21 -27.89
C THR A 18 12.15 49.99 -28.54
N ASP A 19 13.43 49.77 -28.25
CA ASP A 19 14.17 48.61 -28.73
C ASP A 19 13.92 47.42 -27.80
N TYR A 20 13.01 46.53 -28.19
CA TYR A 20 12.72 45.33 -27.42
C TYR A 20 13.77 44.26 -27.65
N TYR A 21 14.01 43.43 -26.64
CA TYR A 21 14.85 42.24 -26.73
C TYR A 21 14.30 41.14 -25.83
N LEU A 22 14.57 39.88 -26.14
CA LEU A 22 14.27 38.77 -25.23
C LEU A 22 15.34 38.74 -24.14
N GLU A 23 14.96 38.62 -22.88
CA GLU A 23 15.93 38.62 -21.77
C GLU A 23 16.99 37.52 -21.91
N GLU A 24 16.61 36.38 -22.47
CA GLU A 24 17.49 35.25 -22.79
C GLU A 24 18.38 35.44 -24.04
N ARG A 25 18.09 36.44 -24.88
CA ARG A 25 18.82 36.78 -26.12
C ARG A 25 18.98 38.31 -26.25
N PRO A 26 19.74 38.97 -25.34
CA PRO A 26 19.84 40.43 -25.26
C PRO A 26 20.55 41.09 -26.44
N GLU A 27 21.28 40.31 -27.24
CA GLU A 27 21.92 40.74 -28.49
C GLU A 27 20.94 40.93 -29.65
N GLU A 28 19.79 40.24 -29.64
CA GLU A 28 18.76 40.38 -30.66
C GLU A 28 17.76 41.46 -30.24
N THR A 29 17.73 42.57 -30.96
CA THR A 29 16.81 43.68 -30.69
C THR A 29 15.87 43.97 -31.87
N PHE A 30 14.68 44.47 -31.57
CA PHE A 30 13.75 45.00 -32.56
C PHE A 30 13.05 46.26 -32.05
N SER A 31 13.15 47.34 -32.84
CA SER A 31 12.49 48.60 -32.53
C SER A 31 11.03 48.56 -32.96
N SER A 32 10.11 48.77 -32.03
CA SER A 32 8.68 48.78 -32.32
C SER A 32 7.95 49.67 -31.33
N ARG A 33 6.76 50.17 -31.72
CA ARG A 33 5.82 50.78 -30.77
C ARG A 33 5.01 49.73 -30.01
N PHE A 34 4.93 48.51 -30.54
CA PHE A 34 4.03 47.48 -30.06
C PHE A 34 4.80 46.23 -29.67
N SER A 35 4.90 45.98 -28.36
CA SER A 35 5.51 44.76 -27.80
C SER A 35 5.09 43.45 -28.50
N PRO A 36 3.81 43.20 -28.84
CA PRO A 36 3.43 41.97 -29.53
C PRO A 36 4.06 41.82 -30.92
N VAL A 37 4.25 42.92 -31.65
CA VAL A 37 4.93 42.92 -32.96
C VAL A 37 6.42 42.62 -32.78
N ALA A 38 7.05 43.26 -31.79
CA ALA A 38 8.45 43.01 -31.49
C ALA A 38 8.70 41.55 -31.05
N LEU A 39 7.85 41.04 -30.16
CA LEU A 39 7.88 39.65 -29.73
C LEU A 39 7.72 38.70 -30.91
N ALA A 40 6.74 38.93 -31.79
CA ALA A 40 6.50 38.11 -32.97
C ALA A 40 7.72 38.05 -33.89
N LYS A 41 8.41 39.19 -34.07
CA LYS A 41 9.65 39.23 -34.85
C LYS A 41 10.78 38.44 -34.18
N LEU A 42 10.99 38.63 -32.88
CA LEU A 42 12.10 38.04 -32.13
C LEU A 42 11.97 36.52 -31.96
N ILE A 43 10.74 35.99 -31.91
CA ILE A 43 10.48 34.54 -31.81
C ILE A 43 10.17 33.87 -33.15
N GLY A 44 10.01 34.65 -34.23
CA GLY A 44 9.63 34.13 -35.54
C GLY A 44 8.21 33.58 -35.59
N ALA A 45 7.24 34.29 -35.02
CA ALA A 45 5.84 33.87 -35.03
C ALA A 45 5.21 33.96 -36.43
N GLU A 46 4.28 33.05 -36.70
CA GLU A 46 3.54 32.95 -37.96
C GLU A 46 2.28 33.83 -37.98
N GLN A 47 1.78 34.23 -36.81
CA GLN A 47 0.56 35.04 -36.69
C GLN A 47 0.55 35.83 -35.39
N ILE A 48 -0.05 37.03 -35.43
CA ILE A 48 -0.36 37.84 -34.27
C ILE A 48 -1.88 37.92 -34.10
N HIS A 49 -2.36 37.58 -32.92
CA HIS A 49 -3.73 37.80 -32.50
C HIS A 49 -3.78 38.95 -31.49
N VAL A 50 -4.64 39.94 -31.75
CA VAL A 50 -4.75 41.12 -30.92
C VAL A 50 -6.13 41.16 -30.26
N LEU A 51 -6.15 41.04 -28.94
CA LEU A 51 -7.34 41.21 -28.11
C LEU A 51 -7.51 42.72 -27.85
N ALA A 52 -8.50 43.34 -28.50
CA ALA A 52 -8.70 44.80 -28.45
C ALA A 52 -10.17 45.17 -28.23
N THR A 53 -10.40 46.28 -27.53
CA THR A 53 -11.71 46.95 -27.57
C THR A 53 -11.86 47.69 -28.90
N PRO A 54 -13.09 47.90 -29.42
CA PRO A 54 -13.30 48.63 -30.68
C PRO A 54 -12.59 50.00 -30.70
N MET A 55 -12.70 50.75 -29.59
CA MET A 55 -12.02 52.04 -29.46
C MET A 55 -10.48 51.96 -29.46
N ALA A 56 -9.88 50.87 -28.99
CA ALA A 56 -8.43 50.69 -29.04
C ALA A 56 -7.96 50.33 -30.45
N GLN A 57 -8.75 49.53 -31.16
CA GLN A 57 -8.52 49.20 -32.57
C GLN A 57 -8.65 50.44 -33.46
N ASP A 58 -9.65 51.30 -33.24
CA ASP A 58 -9.79 52.56 -33.98
C ASP A 58 -8.58 53.50 -33.78
N ALA A 59 -8.02 53.53 -32.57
CA ALA A 59 -6.93 54.44 -32.22
C ALA A 59 -5.55 53.98 -32.75
N HIS A 60 -5.30 52.67 -32.77
CA HIS A 60 -3.95 52.12 -33.00
C HIS A 60 -3.88 50.98 -34.02
N GLY A 61 -5.02 50.44 -34.47
CA GLY A 61 -5.07 49.25 -35.32
C GLY A 61 -4.32 49.40 -36.64
N SER A 62 -4.51 50.51 -37.35
CA SER A 62 -3.81 50.75 -38.62
C SER A 62 -2.29 50.82 -38.46
N PHE A 63 -1.81 51.50 -37.42
CA PHE A 63 -0.37 51.58 -37.12
C PHE A 63 0.20 50.22 -36.72
N PHE A 64 -0.58 49.42 -35.99
CA PHE A 64 -0.19 48.05 -35.61
C PHE A 64 -0.06 47.15 -36.83
N GLU A 65 -1.03 47.19 -37.75
CA GLU A 65 -1.00 46.42 -39.00
C GLU A 65 0.18 46.84 -39.90
N GLU A 66 0.51 48.13 -39.98
CA GLU A 66 1.66 48.62 -40.72
C GLU A 66 2.98 48.05 -40.16
N GLU A 67 3.19 48.08 -38.84
CA GLU A 67 4.39 47.50 -38.23
C GLU A 67 4.45 45.98 -38.40
N ALA A 68 3.34 45.27 -38.21
CA ALA A 68 3.28 43.82 -38.40
C ALA A 68 3.53 43.41 -39.88
N LYS A 69 3.00 44.18 -40.83
CA LYS A 69 3.25 43.98 -42.27
C LYS A 69 4.73 44.19 -42.61
N SER A 70 5.42 45.10 -41.94
CA SER A 70 6.86 45.34 -42.14
C SER A 70 7.73 44.14 -41.78
N ILE A 71 7.26 43.29 -40.85
CA ILE A 71 7.92 42.04 -40.47
C ILE A 71 7.35 40.81 -41.16
N GLY A 72 6.33 40.99 -42.03
CA GLY A 72 5.71 39.91 -42.80
C GLY A 72 4.81 38.98 -41.98
N VAL A 73 4.29 39.42 -40.83
CA VAL A 73 3.46 38.59 -39.95
C VAL A 73 2.00 39.04 -40.02
N PRO A 74 1.04 38.15 -40.37
CA PRO A 74 -0.38 38.48 -40.42
C PRO A 74 -0.95 38.80 -39.03
N VAL A 75 -1.90 39.75 -39.00
CA VAL A 75 -2.60 40.19 -37.79
C VAL A 75 -4.07 39.83 -37.87
N THR A 76 -4.64 39.40 -36.75
CA THR A 76 -6.09 39.22 -36.60
C THR A 76 -6.55 39.90 -35.31
N PHE A 77 -7.45 40.87 -35.44
CA PHE A 77 -8.08 41.52 -34.30
C PHE A 77 -9.28 40.72 -33.82
N HIS A 78 -9.42 40.67 -32.51
CA HIS A 78 -10.49 39.97 -31.81
C HIS A 78 -11.14 40.92 -30.81
N ASP A 79 -12.46 40.99 -30.87
CA ASP A 79 -13.23 41.80 -29.92
C ASP A 79 -12.96 41.35 -28.49
N PHE A 80 -12.66 42.33 -27.64
CA PHE A 80 -12.45 42.17 -26.21
C PHE A 80 -13.46 43.02 -25.43
N PRO A 81 -14.01 42.51 -24.30
CA PRO A 81 -15.03 43.23 -23.55
C PRO A 81 -14.56 44.62 -23.08
N GLU A 82 -15.50 45.57 -23.03
CA GLU A 82 -15.23 46.88 -22.43
C GLU A 82 -15.42 46.86 -20.91
N VAL A 83 -14.65 47.69 -20.19
CA VAL A 83 -14.76 47.81 -18.74
C VAL A 83 -16.02 48.59 -18.37
N GLN A 84 -17.03 47.88 -17.88
CA GLN A 84 -18.22 48.48 -17.28
C GLN A 84 -18.08 48.61 -15.76
N THR A 85 -17.75 47.50 -15.08
CA THR A 85 -17.37 47.43 -13.67
C THR A 85 -16.18 46.48 -13.51
N ALA A 86 -15.35 46.68 -12.48
CA ALA A 86 -14.11 45.92 -12.32
C ALA A 86 -14.33 44.40 -12.22
N GLN A 87 -15.41 43.96 -11.54
CA GLN A 87 -15.66 42.53 -11.30
C GLN A 87 -16.35 41.82 -12.47
N ASN A 88 -17.33 42.44 -13.13
CA ASN A 88 -17.93 41.83 -14.34
C ASN A 88 -16.94 41.79 -15.50
N PHE A 89 -16.04 42.78 -15.59
CA PHE A 89 -15.01 42.80 -16.61
C PHE A 89 -14.03 41.63 -16.45
N LEU A 90 -13.67 41.27 -15.21
CA LEU A 90 -12.76 40.16 -14.93
C LEU A 90 -13.26 38.82 -15.51
N TRP A 91 -14.51 38.46 -15.25
CA TRP A 91 -15.06 37.17 -15.72
C TRP A 91 -15.31 37.16 -17.24
N LYS A 92 -15.80 38.26 -17.82
CA LYS A 92 -15.95 38.36 -19.28
C LYS A 92 -14.61 38.30 -20.01
N ALA A 93 -13.58 38.94 -19.44
CA ALA A 93 -12.21 38.87 -19.96
C ALA A 93 -11.66 37.44 -19.88
N TYR A 94 -11.93 36.74 -18.78
CA TYR A 94 -11.58 35.33 -18.61
C TYR A 94 -12.23 34.45 -19.67
N GLU A 95 -13.56 34.47 -19.78
CA GLU A 95 -14.33 33.72 -20.78
C GLU A 95 -13.80 33.97 -22.19
N ARG A 96 -13.57 35.24 -22.55
CA ARG A 96 -13.06 35.58 -23.88
C ARG A 96 -11.66 35.03 -24.15
N ILE A 97 -10.77 35.01 -23.14
CA ILE A 97 -9.44 34.42 -23.28
C ILE A 97 -9.55 32.90 -23.48
N VAL A 98 -10.41 32.22 -22.71
CA VAL A 98 -10.66 30.77 -22.83
C VAL A 98 -11.14 30.42 -24.24
N ASP A 99 -12.21 31.09 -24.70
CA ASP A 99 -12.79 30.88 -26.03
C ASP A 99 -11.74 31.07 -27.12
N PHE A 100 -10.96 32.17 -27.02
CA PHE A 100 -9.92 32.49 -27.99
C PHE A 100 -8.83 31.40 -28.05
N VAL A 101 -8.36 30.89 -26.90
CA VAL A 101 -7.32 29.85 -26.86
C VAL A 101 -7.82 28.56 -27.49
N GLN A 102 -9.08 28.16 -27.20
CA GLN A 102 -9.71 26.97 -27.78
C GLN A 102 -9.89 27.09 -29.30
N GLU A 103 -10.41 28.23 -29.77
CA GLU A 103 -10.65 28.52 -31.19
C GLU A 103 -9.35 28.57 -32.00
N SER A 104 -8.32 29.21 -31.44
CA SER A 104 -7.09 29.50 -32.16
C SER A 104 -6.17 28.28 -32.23
N GLY A 105 -6.02 27.54 -31.14
CA GLY A 105 -5.01 26.49 -31.02
C GLY A 105 -3.58 26.96 -31.34
N GLY A 106 -2.65 26.01 -31.43
CA GLY A 106 -1.26 26.25 -31.77
C GLY A 106 -0.36 26.57 -30.58
N ARG A 107 0.87 26.99 -30.88
CA ARG A 107 1.89 27.27 -29.86
C ARG A 107 1.85 28.76 -29.53
N ILE A 108 1.31 29.11 -28.38
CA ILE A 108 0.91 30.48 -28.03
C ILE A 108 1.95 31.13 -27.11
N HIS A 109 2.44 32.30 -27.52
CA HIS A 109 3.16 33.25 -26.68
C HIS A 109 2.21 34.39 -26.28
N PHE A 110 1.91 34.50 -25.00
CA PHE A 110 0.95 35.46 -24.47
C PHE A 110 1.67 36.72 -23.99
N ASP A 111 1.52 37.83 -24.71
CA ASP A 111 2.08 39.13 -24.37
C ASP A 111 1.10 39.95 -23.51
N ILE A 112 1.50 40.21 -22.28
CA ILE A 112 0.71 40.92 -21.26
C ILE A 112 1.12 42.39 -21.08
N THR A 113 2.02 42.89 -21.92
CA THR A 113 2.67 44.22 -21.79
C THR A 113 1.67 45.36 -21.76
N TYR A 114 0.61 45.28 -22.58
CA TYR A 114 -0.43 46.31 -22.67
C TYR A 114 -1.76 45.91 -22.03
N GLY A 115 -1.78 44.77 -21.35
CA GLY A 115 -2.96 44.27 -20.65
C GLY A 115 -3.23 45.00 -19.32
N TYR A 116 -4.41 44.79 -18.76
CA TYR A 116 -4.62 45.11 -17.35
C TYR A 116 -3.71 44.24 -16.48
N ARG A 117 -3.24 44.77 -15.35
CA ARG A 117 -2.29 44.08 -14.45
C ARG A 117 -2.77 42.71 -13.95
N PHE A 118 -4.07 42.41 -14.01
CA PHE A 118 -4.63 41.12 -13.61
C PHE A 118 -4.74 40.10 -14.76
N PHE A 119 -4.54 40.50 -16.02
CA PHE A 119 -4.57 39.59 -17.18
C PHE A 119 -3.53 38.47 -17.15
N PRO A 120 -2.31 38.65 -16.60
CA PRO A 120 -1.38 37.52 -16.46
C PRO A 120 -1.99 36.38 -15.64
N PHE A 121 -2.74 36.72 -14.59
CA PHE A 121 -3.40 35.73 -13.73
C PHE A 121 -4.60 35.08 -14.43
N LEU A 122 -5.38 35.84 -15.22
CA LEU A 122 -6.50 35.29 -15.99
C LEU A 122 -6.02 34.40 -17.14
N GLY A 123 -5.03 34.84 -17.90
CA GLY A 123 -4.42 34.06 -18.97
C GLY A 123 -3.90 32.74 -18.42
N PHE A 124 -3.14 32.80 -17.33
CA PHE A 124 -2.67 31.60 -16.64
C PHE A 124 -3.82 30.68 -16.21
N ALA A 125 -4.85 31.22 -15.53
CA ALA A 125 -6.00 30.42 -15.10
C ALA A 125 -6.74 29.76 -16.28
N ALA A 126 -6.87 30.46 -17.40
CA ALA A 126 -7.51 29.93 -18.61
C ALA A 126 -6.70 28.78 -19.20
N PHE A 127 -5.38 28.95 -19.36
CA PHE A 127 -4.50 27.88 -19.83
C PHE A 127 -4.52 26.66 -18.89
N GLN A 128 -4.56 26.89 -17.57
CA GLN A 128 -4.66 25.81 -16.59
C GLN A 128 -5.98 25.05 -16.66
N GLN A 129 -7.11 25.76 -16.73
CA GLN A 129 -8.41 25.13 -16.89
C GLN A 129 -8.43 24.27 -18.15
N LEU A 130 -8.03 24.84 -19.29
CA LEU A 130 -8.06 24.13 -20.56
C LEU A 130 -7.10 22.94 -20.59
N ALA A 131 -5.93 23.05 -19.96
CA ALA A 131 -4.99 21.94 -19.80
C ALA A 131 -5.52 20.84 -18.86
N SER A 132 -6.44 21.18 -17.94
CA SER A 132 -7.08 20.20 -17.04
C SER A 132 -8.27 19.48 -17.67
N GLU A 133 -8.95 20.09 -18.65
CA GLU A 133 -10.08 19.50 -19.38
C GLU A 133 -9.65 18.38 -20.33
N VAL A 134 -8.43 18.47 -20.84
CA VAL A 134 -7.82 17.48 -21.72
C VAL A 134 -6.76 16.76 -20.90
N GLY A 135 -6.99 15.51 -20.51
CA GLY A 135 -6.18 14.77 -19.52
C GLY A 135 -4.66 14.68 -19.78
N SER A 136 -4.19 15.15 -20.95
CA SER A 136 -2.79 15.36 -21.28
C SER A 136 -2.61 16.66 -22.07
N ALA A 137 -1.58 17.45 -21.72
CA ALA A 137 -1.14 18.61 -22.49
C ALA A 137 -0.61 18.25 -23.90
N ALA A 138 -0.44 16.95 -24.21
CA ALA A 138 -0.12 16.50 -25.56
C ALA A 138 -1.36 16.35 -26.46
N ASP A 139 -2.54 16.24 -25.85
CA ASP A 139 -3.82 16.05 -26.55
C ASP A 139 -4.59 17.37 -26.73
N THR A 140 -4.08 18.47 -26.17
CA THR A 140 -4.60 19.81 -26.41
C THR A 140 -4.22 20.27 -27.82
N ASN A 141 -5.13 21.00 -28.48
CA ASN A 141 -4.79 21.68 -29.74
C ASN A 141 -3.92 22.93 -29.53
N PHE A 142 -3.57 23.27 -28.28
CA PHE A 142 -2.78 24.45 -27.90
C PHE A 142 -1.63 24.10 -26.92
N GLU A 143 -0.58 24.93 -26.91
CA GLU A 143 0.54 24.90 -25.97
C GLU A 143 0.87 26.33 -25.54
N LEU A 144 0.95 26.61 -24.23
CA LEU A 144 1.50 27.88 -23.73
C LEU A 144 3.03 27.82 -23.81
N ALA A 145 3.60 28.46 -24.81
CA ALA A 145 5.04 28.49 -25.03
C ALA A 145 5.77 29.61 -24.29
N GLY A 146 5.04 30.65 -23.86
CA GLY A 146 5.61 31.68 -23.00
C GLY A 146 4.59 32.73 -22.59
N LEU A 147 4.75 33.27 -21.39
CA LEU A 147 4.02 34.43 -20.87
C LEU A 147 4.99 35.62 -20.82
N ARG A 148 4.84 36.59 -21.71
CA ARG A 148 5.86 37.63 -21.96
C ARG A 148 5.41 39.01 -21.52
N TYR A 149 6.30 39.73 -20.84
CA TYR A 149 6.07 41.08 -20.34
C TYR A 149 7.22 42.01 -20.72
N GLY A 150 6.91 43.08 -21.46
CA GLY A 150 7.82 44.19 -21.71
C GLY A 150 8.00 45.05 -20.46
N ALA A 151 9.13 44.89 -19.78
CA ALA A 151 9.44 45.61 -18.55
C ALA A 151 10.11 46.96 -18.84
N TYR A 152 9.33 47.94 -19.29
CA TYR A 152 9.83 49.29 -19.63
C TYR A 152 10.64 49.93 -18.51
N GLU A 153 10.20 49.75 -17.25
CA GLU A 153 10.86 50.33 -16.09
C GLU A 153 12.20 49.65 -15.75
N ALA A 154 12.41 48.41 -16.20
CA ALA A 154 13.66 47.67 -16.01
C ALA A 154 14.65 47.88 -17.18
N GLY A 155 14.24 48.59 -18.22
CA GLY A 155 15.06 48.90 -19.38
C GLY A 155 16.28 49.76 -19.05
N THR A 156 17.41 49.48 -19.70
CA THR A 156 18.63 50.30 -19.61
C THR A 156 19.05 50.77 -20.99
N GLY A 157 19.41 52.05 -21.12
CA GLY A 157 19.87 52.63 -22.39
C GLY A 157 18.81 52.66 -23.51
N GLY A 158 17.53 52.84 -23.19
CA GLY A 158 16.44 52.93 -24.17
C GLY A 158 15.92 51.59 -24.72
N ARG A 159 16.45 50.48 -24.19
CA ARG A 159 16.03 49.11 -24.54
C ARG A 159 15.09 48.53 -23.49
N THR A 160 14.11 47.74 -23.94
CA THR A 160 13.08 47.14 -23.07
C THR A 160 13.16 45.62 -23.10
N PRO A 161 13.45 44.94 -21.98
CA PRO A 161 13.43 43.48 -21.93
C PRO A 161 12.00 42.92 -22.00
N LEU A 162 11.81 41.90 -22.83
CA LEU A 162 10.66 41.01 -22.85
C LEU A 162 10.94 39.81 -21.93
N VAL A 163 10.53 39.97 -20.66
CA VAL A 163 10.73 38.99 -19.60
C VAL A 163 9.73 37.84 -19.75
N ASP A 164 10.19 36.60 -19.61
CA ASP A 164 9.32 35.42 -19.51
C ASP A 164 8.87 35.19 -18.07
N LEU A 165 7.56 35.26 -17.82
CA LEU A 165 6.95 35.00 -16.52
C LEU A 165 6.49 33.54 -16.34
N SER A 166 6.60 32.70 -17.36
CA SER A 166 6.30 31.26 -17.27
C SER A 166 7.05 30.55 -16.11
N PRO A 167 8.31 30.90 -15.78
CA PRO A 167 8.99 30.38 -14.60
C PRO A 167 8.26 30.56 -13.27
N ALA A 168 7.56 31.68 -13.06
CA ALA A 168 6.82 31.95 -11.83
C ALA A 168 5.55 31.09 -11.74
N ILE A 169 4.90 30.90 -12.89
CA ILE A 169 3.76 30.01 -13.06
C ILE A 169 4.13 28.56 -12.75
N GLN A 170 5.20 28.08 -13.36
CA GLN A 170 5.76 26.75 -13.13
C GLN A 170 6.07 26.50 -11.65
N LEU A 171 6.58 27.50 -10.93
CA LEU A 171 6.83 27.39 -9.49
C LEU A 171 5.53 27.18 -8.70
N LEU A 172 4.43 27.84 -9.08
CA LEU A 172 3.13 27.67 -8.43
C LEU A 172 2.57 26.26 -8.65
N GLU A 173 2.70 25.72 -9.87
CA GLU A 173 2.33 24.34 -10.18
C GLU A 173 3.13 23.34 -9.33
N ALA A 174 4.45 23.52 -9.25
CA ALA A 174 5.31 22.66 -8.44
C ALA A 174 4.99 22.76 -6.94
N ALA A 175 4.63 23.95 -6.45
CA ALA A 175 4.17 24.14 -5.08
C ALA A 175 2.86 23.42 -4.79
N TYR A 176 1.88 23.53 -5.69
CA TYR A 176 0.64 22.78 -5.60
C TYR A 176 0.89 21.27 -5.62
N ALA A 177 1.72 20.77 -6.53
CA ALA A 177 2.00 19.34 -6.64
C ALA A 177 2.81 18.78 -5.45
N ALA A 178 3.74 19.56 -4.91
CA ALA A 178 4.44 19.20 -3.67
C ALA A 178 3.48 19.11 -2.48
N ARG A 179 2.55 20.07 -2.37
CA ARG A 179 1.49 20.04 -1.35
C ARG A 179 0.54 18.87 -1.55
N PHE A 180 0.12 18.61 -2.79
CA PHE A 180 -0.71 17.47 -3.14
C PHE A 180 -0.04 16.16 -2.72
N PHE A 181 1.26 15.99 -2.99
CA PHE A 181 1.98 14.81 -2.50
C PHE A 181 1.98 14.72 -0.97
N ALA A 182 2.22 15.83 -0.26
CA ALA A 182 2.19 15.84 1.20
C ALA A 182 0.80 15.48 1.78
N GLU A 183 -0.28 15.93 1.14
CA GLU A 183 -1.67 15.74 1.60
C GLU A 183 -2.30 14.41 1.13
N THR A 184 -1.83 13.82 0.04
CA THR A 184 -2.48 12.64 -0.59
C THR A 184 -1.55 11.43 -0.76
N GLY A 185 -0.25 11.59 -0.52
CA GLY A 185 0.73 10.52 -0.70
C GLY A 185 1.08 10.21 -2.15
N SER A 186 0.42 10.84 -3.12
CA SER A 186 0.70 10.64 -4.54
C SER A 186 1.79 11.60 -5.07
N PRO A 187 2.99 11.12 -5.41
CA PRO A 187 4.06 11.94 -6.00
C PRO A 187 3.87 12.20 -7.50
N ALA A 188 2.89 11.55 -8.16
CA ALA A 188 2.76 11.57 -9.61
C ALA A 188 2.61 12.97 -10.25
N PRO A 189 1.79 13.90 -9.71
CA PRO A 189 1.72 15.25 -10.25
C PRO A 189 3.06 15.99 -10.19
N LEU A 190 3.81 15.81 -9.11
CA LEU A 190 5.11 16.46 -8.94
C LEU A 190 6.13 15.88 -9.93
N ALA A 191 6.16 14.56 -10.10
CA ALA A 191 7.02 13.92 -11.10
C ALA A 191 6.75 14.43 -12.52
N ARG A 192 5.48 14.60 -12.91
CA ARG A 192 5.09 15.15 -14.21
C ARG A 192 5.55 16.60 -14.40
N ILE A 193 5.36 17.46 -13.40
CA ILE A 193 5.79 18.87 -13.46
C ILE A 193 7.32 18.96 -13.53
N LEU A 194 8.04 18.16 -12.74
CA LEU A 194 9.50 18.14 -12.83
C LEU A 194 9.97 17.67 -14.22
N THR A 195 9.29 16.69 -14.82
CA THR A 195 9.57 16.22 -16.18
C THR A 195 9.25 17.28 -17.24
N SER A 196 8.18 18.06 -17.07
CA SER A 196 7.86 19.16 -17.99
C SER A 196 8.93 20.25 -17.96
N PHE A 197 9.52 20.55 -16.78
CA PHE A 197 10.62 21.50 -16.68
C PHE A 197 11.85 21.08 -17.49
N LEU A 198 12.15 19.78 -17.53
CA LEU A 198 13.26 19.25 -18.32
C LEU A 198 13.07 19.50 -19.83
N ARG A 199 11.80 19.51 -20.30
CA ARG A 199 11.47 19.80 -21.71
C ARG A 199 11.55 21.29 -22.03
N THR A 200 11.11 22.15 -21.11
CA THR A 200 11.02 23.61 -21.36
C THR A 200 12.29 24.38 -21.03
N ARG A 201 13.18 23.83 -20.19
CA ARG A 201 14.49 24.43 -19.85
C ARG A 201 15.62 23.47 -20.20
N PRO A 202 16.00 23.36 -21.48
CA PRO A 202 17.14 22.55 -21.86
C PRO A 202 18.43 23.18 -21.29
N GLY A 203 18.95 22.58 -20.23
CA GLY A 203 20.23 22.94 -19.62
C GLY A 203 20.82 21.72 -18.95
N HIS A 204 22.03 21.31 -19.37
CA HIS A 204 22.66 20.05 -18.94
C HIS A 204 22.75 19.94 -17.41
N GLU A 205 23.08 21.04 -16.73
CA GLU A 205 23.21 21.07 -15.27
C GLU A 205 21.86 20.89 -14.56
N PHE A 206 20.83 21.66 -14.94
CA PHE A 206 19.49 21.54 -14.35
C PHE A 206 18.88 20.15 -14.60
N ALA A 207 19.03 19.63 -15.81
CA ALA A 207 18.51 18.31 -16.17
C ALA A 207 19.18 17.19 -15.38
N SER A 208 20.50 17.29 -15.16
CA SER A 208 21.25 16.31 -14.35
C SER A 208 20.83 16.27 -12.88
N VAL A 209 20.18 17.32 -12.38
CA VAL A 209 19.71 17.43 -11.00
C VAL A 209 18.25 17.01 -10.86
N VAL A 210 17.37 17.53 -11.71
CA VAL A 210 15.92 17.36 -11.59
C VAL A 210 15.44 16.03 -12.18
N GLY A 211 16.06 15.55 -13.26
CA GLY A 211 15.70 14.30 -13.92
C GLY A 211 15.72 13.08 -12.99
N PRO A 212 16.81 12.84 -12.25
CA PRO A 212 16.88 11.72 -11.30
C PRO A 212 15.83 11.80 -10.18
N VAL A 213 15.46 13.00 -9.73
CA VAL A 213 14.40 13.18 -8.71
C VAL A 213 13.04 12.84 -9.32
N ALA A 214 12.73 13.36 -10.50
CA ALA A 214 11.48 13.10 -11.20
C ALA A 214 11.25 11.59 -11.42
N GLY A 215 12.27 10.89 -11.92
CA GLY A 215 12.18 9.43 -12.15
C GLY A 215 11.95 8.62 -10.87
N ARG A 216 12.57 9.00 -9.74
CA ARG A 216 12.33 8.31 -8.45
C ARG A 216 10.94 8.58 -7.88
N LEU A 217 10.42 9.78 -8.07
CA LEU A 217 9.05 10.11 -7.66
C LEU A 217 8.01 9.39 -8.55
N GLU A 218 8.30 9.21 -9.84
CA GLU A 218 7.48 8.43 -10.76
C GLU A 218 7.44 6.95 -10.37
N GLU A 219 8.59 6.37 -10.04
CA GLU A 219 8.71 4.98 -9.52
C GLU A 219 7.95 4.78 -8.20
N LEU A 220 8.03 5.74 -7.28
CA LEU A 220 7.39 5.67 -5.96
C LEU A 220 5.85 5.62 -6.04
N GLY A 221 5.24 6.35 -6.96
CA GLY A 221 3.78 6.56 -6.99
C GLY A 221 2.96 5.27 -7.00
N PRO A 222 3.17 4.36 -7.97
CA PRO A 222 2.45 3.08 -8.03
C PRO A 222 2.69 2.18 -6.81
N LEU A 223 3.86 2.26 -6.19
CA LEU A 223 4.23 1.43 -5.03
C LEU A 223 3.47 1.86 -3.77
N VAL A 224 3.33 3.18 -3.55
CA VAL A 224 2.49 3.73 -2.47
C VAL A 224 1.02 3.40 -2.74
N ALA A 225 0.53 3.60 -3.97
CA ALA A 225 -0.86 3.32 -4.33
C ALA A 225 -1.24 1.83 -4.23
N SER A 226 -0.24 0.94 -4.28
CA SER A 226 -0.42 -0.51 -4.12
C SER A 226 -0.10 -0.99 -2.71
N ALA A 227 0.19 -0.08 -1.77
CA ALA A 227 0.54 -0.38 -0.38
C ALA A 227 1.68 -1.41 -0.24
N LEU A 228 2.75 -1.27 -1.02
CA LEU A 228 3.92 -2.17 -1.01
C LEU A 228 5.02 -1.63 -0.08
N PRO A 229 5.08 -2.02 1.21
CA PRO A 229 5.88 -1.32 2.22
C PRO A 229 7.39 -1.37 1.98
N ILE A 230 7.92 -2.51 1.47
CA ILE A 230 9.36 -2.69 1.22
C ILE A 230 9.76 -1.93 -0.04
N ASP A 231 9.04 -2.12 -1.14
CA ASP A 231 9.34 -1.48 -2.43
C ASP A 231 9.15 0.04 -2.36
N ALA A 232 8.05 0.51 -1.77
CA ALA A 232 7.81 1.93 -1.57
C ALA A 232 8.90 2.54 -0.66
N GLY A 233 9.31 1.81 0.39
CA GLY A 233 10.38 2.25 1.28
C GLY A 233 11.73 2.37 0.56
N ARG A 234 12.05 1.45 -0.34
CA ARG A 234 13.26 1.51 -1.18
C ARG A 234 13.22 2.69 -2.14
N ALA A 235 12.10 2.87 -2.85
CA ALA A 235 11.92 3.97 -3.78
C ALA A 235 11.98 5.33 -3.08
N ALA A 236 11.36 5.45 -1.90
CA ALA A 236 11.40 6.67 -1.08
C ALA A 236 12.80 6.98 -0.57
N ALA A 237 13.56 5.98 -0.09
CA ALA A 237 14.97 6.16 0.29
C ALA A 237 15.82 6.64 -0.91
N GLY A 238 15.61 6.04 -2.09
CA GLY A 238 16.23 6.48 -3.33
C GLY A 238 15.88 7.93 -3.69
N ALA A 239 14.62 8.34 -3.53
CA ALA A 239 14.16 9.70 -3.76
C ALA A 239 14.81 10.69 -2.78
N LEU A 240 14.87 10.38 -1.48
CA LEU A 240 15.53 11.21 -0.46
C LEU A 240 17.01 11.46 -0.81
N ASN A 241 17.74 10.41 -1.19
CA ASN A 241 19.14 10.54 -1.59
C ASN A 241 19.31 11.50 -2.77
N ARG A 242 18.45 11.39 -3.80
CA ARG A 242 18.49 12.30 -4.95
C ARG A 242 18.10 13.74 -4.58
N LEU A 243 17.15 13.90 -3.67
CA LEU A 243 16.74 15.21 -3.17
C LEU A 243 17.85 15.90 -2.37
N GLU A 244 18.60 15.18 -1.54
CA GLU A 244 19.75 15.74 -0.81
C GLU A 244 20.84 16.26 -1.74
N ASP A 245 21.15 15.53 -2.80
CA ASP A 245 22.08 16.00 -3.83
C ASP A 245 21.53 17.19 -4.62
N ALA A 246 20.22 17.19 -4.91
CA ALA A 246 19.57 18.28 -5.58
C ALA A 246 19.52 19.56 -4.73
N LYS A 247 19.26 19.46 -3.43
CA LYS A 247 19.20 20.60 -2.49
C LYS A 247 20.48 21.45 -2.53
N LYS A 248 21.64 20.86 -2.77
CA LYS A 248 22.94 21.55 -2.86
C LYS A 248 23.06 22.46 -4.09
N LYS A 249 22.35 22.12 -5.17
CA LYS A 249 22.42 22.78 -6.48
C LYS A 249 21.17 23.62 -6.80
N LEU A 250 20.06 23.38 -6.09
CA LEU A 250 18.80 24.07 -6.31
C LEU A 250 18.77 25.47 -5.69
N PRO A 251 18.10 26.45 -6.35
CA PRO A 251 17.91 27.78 -5.79
C PRO A 251 17.01 27.76 -4.55
N ALA A 252 17.08 28.83 -3.74
CA ALA A 252 16.43 28.91 -2.44
C ALA A 252 14.91 28.65 -2.47
N TYR A 253 14.21 29.10 -3.52
CA TYR A 253 12.77 28.85 -3.67
C TYR A 253 12.44 27.37 -3.91
N ALA A 254 13.27 26.67 -4.70
CA ALA A 254 13.08 25.24 -4.98
C ALA A 254 13.38 24.39 -3.75
N ARG A 255 14.34 24.80 -2.90
CA ARG A 255 14.61 24.13 -1.62
C ARG A 255 13.39 24.10 -0.69
N ARG A 256 12.53 25.13 -0.72
CA ARG A 256 11.29 25.15 0.08
C ARG A 256 10.31 24.06 -0.36
N LEU A 257 10.24 23.75 -1.66
CA LEU A 257 9.42 22.66 -2.17
C LEU A 257 9.92 21.30 -1.66
N VAL A 258 11.24 21.12 -1.62
CA VAL A 258 11.81 19.87 -1.11
C VAL A 258 11.48 19.69 0.38
N SER A 259 11.53 20.75 1.18
CA SER A 259 11.13 20.70 2.58
C SER A 259 9.67 20.31 2.81
N LEU A 260 8.76 20.54 1.84
CA LEU A 260 7.36 20.13 1.96
C LEU A 260 7.18 18.61 1.80
N ILE A 261 7.96 17.97 0.93
CA ILE A 261 7.81 16.54 0.60
C ILE A 261 8.71 15.62 1.44
N THR A 262 9.78 16.18 2.02
CA THR A 262 10.77 15.41 2.80
C THR A 262 10.13 14.63 3.96
N PRO A 263 9.25 15.23 4.81
CA PRO A 263 8.68 14.50 5.95
C PRO A 263 7.87 13.27 5.55
N THR A 264 7.10 13.36 4.46
CA THR A 264 6.33 12.22 3.92
C THR A 264 7.29 11.12 3.44
N LEU A 265 8.33 11.48 2.70
CA LEU A 265 9.31 10.51 2.22
C LEU A 265 10.07 9.82 3.36
N GLU A 266 10.45 10.54 4.41
CA GLU A 266 11.14 9.99 5.59
C GLU A 266 10.29 8.96 6.35
N ARG A 267 8.97 9.14 6.38
CA ARG A 267 8.06 8.17 7.01
C ARG A 267 7.89 6.88 6.20
N ILE A 268 8.14 6.93 4.89
CA ILE A 268 8.03 5.79 3.99
C ILE A 268 9.38 5.06 3.86
N ALA A 269 10.47 5.83 3.77
CA ALA A 269 11.79 5.36 3.39
C ALA A 269 12.37 4.27 4.30
N LEU A 270 12.99 3.26 3.67
CA LEU A 270 13.79 2.27 4.38
C LEU A 270 15.02 2.92 5.04
N SER A 271 15.27 2.56 6.30
CA SER A 271 16.45 2.98 7.05
C SER A 271 17.65 2.04 6.86
N SER A 272 17.43 0.85 6.28
CA SER A 272 18.44 -0.21 6.14
C SER A 272 19.56 0.15 5.17
N HIS A 273 20.80 -0.23 5.50
CA HIS A 273 21.94 -0.19 4.59
C HIS A 273 21.90 -1.26 3.51
N ASP A 274 21.15 -2.35 3.74
CA ASP A 274 20.82 -3.35 2.73
C ASP A 274 19.35 -3.15 2.31
N PRO A 275 19.09 -2.40 1.23
CA PRO A 275 17.74 -2.17 0.73
C PRO A 275 17.16 -3.40 0.04
N ASP A 276 17.99 -4.39 -0.33
CA ASP A 276 17.56 -5.60 -1.03
C ASP A 276 16.82 -6.56 -0.10
N GLN A 277 17.32 -6.72 1.12
CA GLN A 277 16.73 -7.56 2.15
C GLN A 277 16.77 -6.83 3.50
N PRO A 278 15.81 -5.92 3.77
CA PRO A 278 15.79 -5.25 5.06
C PRO A 278 15.63 -6.30 6.18
N PRO A 279 16.47 -6.25 7.23
CA PRO A 279 16.32 -7.17 8.35
C PRO A 279 15.04 -6.85 9.12
N LEU A 280 14.30 -7.89 9.49
CA LEU A 280 13.18 -7.72 10.41
C LEU A 280 13.70 -7.28 11.77
N SER A 281 13.33 -6.07 12.17
CA SER A 281 13.77 -5.44 13.41
C SER A 281 12.67 -4.54 13.96
N GLU A 282 12.79 -4.12 15.21
CA GLU A 282 11.86 -3.12 15.79
C GLU A 282 11.87 -1.81 15.01
N THR A 283 13.03 -1.39 14.48
CA THR A 283 13.13 -0.19 13.65
C THR A 283 12.33 -0.34 12.35
N GLU A 284 12.39 -1.51 11.72
CA GLU A 284 11.61 -1.80 10.52
C GLU A 284 10.10 -1.87 10.82
N LEU A 285 9.71 -2.49 11.94
CA LEU A 285 8.32 -2.52 12.38
C LEU A 285 7.78 -1.11 12.66
N ILE A 286 8.57 -0.22 13.28
CA ILE A 286 8.16 1.17 13.50
C ILE A 286 7.99 1.91 12.16
N ARG A 287 8.86 1.66 11.18
CA ARG A 287 8.75 2.25 9.84
C ARG A 287 7.49 1.76 9.12
N GLU A 288 7.20 0.46 9.17
CA GLU A 288 5.98 -0.12 8.60
C GLU A 288 4.71 0.51 9.20
N LEU A 289 4.68 0.76 10.52
CA LEU A 289 3.57 1.51 11.15
C LEU A 289 3.46 2.94 10.63
N LYS A 290 4.59 3.66 10.50
CA LYS A 290 4.58 5.00 9.91
C LYS A 290 4.05 4.98 8.47
N PHE A 291 4.36 3.94 7.70
CA PHE A 291 3.81 3.79 6.36
C PHE A 291 2.30 3.55 6.37
N ALA A 292 1.79 2.69 7.26
CA ALA A 292 0.35 2.48 7.43
C ALA A 292 -0.38 3.77 7.88
N GLU A 293 0.23 4.56 8.76
CA GLU A 293 -0.29 5.87 9.18
C GLU A 293 -0.34 6.85 8.00
N VAL A 294 0.71 6.92 7.18
CA VAL A 294 0.74 7.75 5.97
C VAL A 294 -0.42 7.40 5.05
N LEU A 295 -0.64 6.11 4.77
CA LEU A 295 -1.77 5.66 3.96
C LEU A 295 -3.12 6.10 4.56
N LEU A 296 -3.30 5.94 5.87
CA LEU A 296 -4.51 6.33 6.57
C LEU A 296 -4.78 7.84 6.52
N GLU A 297 -3.75 8.65 6.80
CA GLU A 297 -3.79 10.12 6.74
C GLU A 297 -4.17 10.61 5.34
N HIS A 298 -3.69 9.91 4.31
CA HIS A 298 -3.98 10.20 2.91
C HIS A 298 -5.31 9.62 2.41
N GLY A 299 -6.05 8.94 3.28
CA GLY A 299 -7.39 8.41 2.99
C GLY A 299 -7.42 7.01 2.40
N ASP A 300 -6.26 6.35 2.23
CA ASP A 300 -6.18 4.95 1.80
C ASP A 300 -6.35 3.99 2.99
N VAL A 301 -7.61 3.86 3.41
CA VAL A 301 -8.02 2.94 4.49
C VAL A 301 -7.72 1.48 4.11
N SER A 302 -7.88 1.11 2.84
CA SER A 302 -7.66 -0.26 2.37
C SER A 302 -6.18 -0.64 2.42
N GLY A 303 -5.31 0.22 1.88
CA GLY A 303 -3.86 0.03 1.90
C GLY A 303 -3.32 -0.05 3.32
N ALA A 304 -3.80 0.81 4.22
CA ALA A 304 -3.39 0.77 5.62
C ALA A 304 -3.77 -0.55 6.32
N TYR A 305 -4.95 -1.13 6.03
CA TYR A 305 -5.30 -2.47 6.51
C TYR A 305 -4.41 -3.57 5.96
N LEU A 306 -4.03 -3.49 4.68
CA LEU A 306 -3.12 -4.46 4.06
C LEU A 306 -1.75 -4.45 4.73
N VAL A 307 -1.18 -3.26 4.93
CA VAL A 307 0.12 -3.10 5.61
C VAL A 307 0.04 -3.59 7.06
N LEU A 308 -1.02 -3.22 7.79
CA LEU A 308 -1.14 -3.59 9.20
C LEU A 308 -1.32 -5.11 9.40
N GLU A 309 -1.96 -5.81 8.46
CA GLU A 309 -2.03 -7.27 8.50
C GLU A 309 -0.66 -7.91 8.42
N GLU A 310 0.15 -7.50 7.44
CA GLU A 310 1.50 -8.02 7.31
C GLU A 310 2.38 -7.58 8.49
N TRP A 311 2.15 -6.40 9.07
CA TRP A 311 2.82 -5.94 10.29
C TRP A 311 2.56 -6.85 11.50
N PHE A 312 1.31 -7.29 11.72
CA PHE A 312 0.98 -8.22 12.81
C PHE A 312 1.74 -9.54 12.67
N LEU A 313 1.87 -10.04 11.44
CA LEU A 313 2.67 -11.22 11.14
C LEU A 313 4.16 -10.98 11.39
N ASN A 314 4.70 -9.89 10.85
CA ASN A 314 6.10 -9.51 11.01
C ASN A 314 6.46 -9.37 12.50
N ARG A 315 5.59 -8.73 13.28
CA ARG A 315 5.80 -8.57 14.71
C ARG A 315 5.81 -9.92 15.46
N ALA A 316 4.92 -10.85 15.10
CA ALA A 316 4.90 -12.19 15.68
C ALA A 316 6.11 -13.03 15.25
N ILE A 317 6.52 -12.97 13.98
CA ILE A 317 7.75 -13.62 13.47
C ILE A 317 8.97 -13.17 14.28
N LEU A 318 9.08 -11.86 14.55
CA LEU A 318 10.17 -11.31 15.36
C LEU A 318 10.11 -11.84 16.80
N ALA A 319 8.93 -11.95 17.41
CA ALA A 319 8.77 -12.47 18.76
C ALA A 319 9.15 -13.95 18.90
N LEU A 320 8.96 -14.72 17.83
CA LEU A 320 9.28 -16.15 17.74
C LEU A 320 10.76 -16.41 17.41
N GLY A 321 11.54 -15.37 17.10
CA GLY A 321 12.95 -15.52 16.73
C GLY A 321 13.17 -16.04 15.30
N GLU A 322 12.14 -16.01 14.45
CA GLU A 322 12.18 -16.48 13.06
C GLU A 322 12.54 -15.37 12.04
N GLY A 323 13.10 -14.26 12.52
CA GLY A 323 13.36 -13.07 11.71
C GLY A 323 14.34 -13.25 10.54
N ALA A 324 15.17 -14.30 10.54
CA ALA A 324 16.10 -14.58 9.44
C ALA A 324 15.39 -15.00 8.14
N THR A 325 14.18 -15.59 8.25
CA THR A 325 13.41 -16.15 7.13
C THR A 325 12.05 -15.47 6.98
N TRP A 326 11.88 -14.26 7.52
CA TRP A 326 10.58 -13.60 7.63
C TRP A 326 9.87 -13.31 6.29
N LEU A 327 10.62 -13.26 5.19
CA LEU A 327 10.08 -13.10 3.84
C LEU A 327 9.66 -14.43 3.19
N ASP A 328 10.02 -15.59 3.76
CA ASP A 328 9.60 -16.90 3.27
C ASP A 328 8.11 -17.13 3.57
N TYR A 329 7.32 -17.14 2.50
CA TYR A 329 5.89 -17.30 2.57
C TYR A 329 5.47 -18.65 3.17
N GLU A 330 5.99 -19.76 2.65
CA GLU A 330 5.55 -21.10 3.05
C GLU A 330 6.25 -21.56 4.33
N GLY A 331 7.56 -21.31 4.43
CA GLY A 331 8.39 -21.80 5.53
C GLY A 331 8.22 -21.03 6.84
N CYS A 332 7.76 -19.77 6.80
CA CYS A 332 7.64 -18.92 7.99
C CYS A 332 6.27 -18.22 8.09
N ARG A 333 5.91 -17.38 7.12
CA ARG A 333 4.73 -16.48 7.23
C ARG A 333 3.42 -17.24 7.38
N GLU A 334 3.21 -18.28 6.57
CA GLU A 334 1.99 -19.08 6.60
C GLU A 334 1.84 -19.84 7.92
N LYS A 335 2.95 -20.27 8.54
CA LYS A 335 2.92 -20.92 9.86
C LYS A 335 2.42 -19.96 10.94
N VAL A 336 2.95 -18.73 10.97
CA VAL A 336 2.51 -17.70 11.92
C VAL A 336 1.05 -17.29 11.66
N ARG A 337 0.64 -17.15 10.40
CA ARG A 337 -0.76 -16.90 10.03
C ARG A 337 -1.70 -18.01 10.51
N ARG A 338 -1.31 -19.28 10.35
CA ARG A 338 -2.06 -20.42 10.88
C ARG A 338 -2.16 -20.38 12.40
N ARG A 339 -1.11 -19.96 13.10
CA ARG A 339 -1.09 -19.79 14.56
C ARG A 339 -2.10 -18.74 15.02
N PHE A 340 -2.13 -17.56 14.39
CA PHE A 340 -3.19 -16.56 14.63
C PHE A 340 -4.59 -17.14 14.41
N ASN A 341 -4.82 -17.85 13.29
CA ASN A 341 -6.12 -18.44 12.98
C ASN A 341 -6.54 -19.55 13.95
N ALA A 342 -5.59 -20.34 14.43
CA ALA A 342 -5.81 -21.38 15.42
C ALA A 342 -6.21 -20.78 16.78
N LEU A 343 -5.46 -19.78 17.27
CA LEU A 343 -5.80 -19.07 18.51
C LEU A 343 -7.12 -18.33 18.41
N ALA A 344 -7.44 -17.76 17.25
CA ALA A 344 -8.74 -17.15 16.97
C ALA A 344 -9.91 -18.13 17.17
N ARG A 345 -9.74 -19.39 16.76
CA ARG A 345 -10.73 -20.46 16.97
C ARG A 345 -10.73 -20.94 18.43
N ARG A 346 -9.56 -21.07 19.06
CA ARG A 346 -9.42 -21.41 20.49
C ARG A 346 -10.13 -20.38 21.36
N LEU A 347 -9.96 -19.09 21.09
CA LEU A 347 -10.59 -17.99 21.82
C LEU A 347 -12.12 -18.00 21.71
N ALA A 348 -12.68 -18.41 20.56
CA ALA A 348 -14.12 -18.55 20.40
C ALA A 348 -14.71 -19.67 21.28
N LEU A 349 -13.92 -20.68 21.62
CA LEU A 349 -14.30 -21.79 22.48
C LEU A 349 -13.98 -21.52 23.97
N LEU A 350 -12.91 -20.78 24.24
CA LEU A 350 -12.41 -20.45 25.58
C LEU A 350 -12.32 -18.91 25.78
N PRO A 351 -13.46 -18.18 25.79
CA PRO A 351 -13.47 -16.71 25.76
C PRO A 351 -12.97 -16.04 27.04
N THR A 352 -13.00 -16.75 28.17
CA THR A 352 -12.63 -16.25 29.50
C THR A 352 -11.13 -16.26 29.78
N THR A 353 -10.31 -16.67 28.81
CA THR A 353 -8.86 -16.64 28.96
C THR A 353 -8.31 -15.22 29.19
N ASN A 354 -7.26 -15.08 29.99
CA ASN A 354 -6.59 -13.81 30.36
C ASN A 354 -5.21 -13.64 29.71
N GLU A 355 -5.00 -14.36 28.61
CA GLU A 355 -3.73 -14.46 27.92
C GLU A 355 -3.22 -13.13 27.35
N PRO A 356 -1.90 -12.87 27.40
CA PRO A 356 -1.31 -11.66 26.84
C PRO A 356 -1.60 -11.49 25.34
N TRP A 357 -1.67 -12.58 24.58
CA TRP A 357 -1.92 -12.56 23.13
C TRP A 357 -3.39 -12.34 22.75
N LYS A 358 -4.33 -12.45 23.70
CA LYS A 358 -5.78 -12.39 23.43
C LYS A 358 -6.19 -11.14 22.66
N ALA A 359 -5.66 -9.98 23.06
CA ALA A 359 -5.96 -8.72 22.42
C ALA A 359 -5.46 -8.70 20.97
N ALA A 360 -4.22 -9.15 20.74
CA ALA A 360 -3.64 -9.22 19.39
C ALA A 360 -4.44 -10.15 18.47
N VAL A 361 -4.87 -11.32 18.95
CA VAL A 361 -5.69 -12.26 18.18
C VAL A 361 -7.09 -11.71 17.89
N SER A 362 -7.72 -11.04 18.86
CA SER A 362 -9.03 -10.40 18.65
C SER A 362 -8.94 -9.29 17.59
N HIS A 363 -7.89 -8.46 17.68
CA HIS A 363 -7.59 -7.42 16.70
C HIS A 363 -7.28 -7.99 15.33
N TRP A 364 -6.53 -9.11 15.25
CA TRP A 364 -6.25 -9.82 14.01
C TRP A 364 -7.52 -10.25 13.27
N GLN A 365 -8.48 -10.88 13.96
CA GLN A 365 -9.77 -11.27 13.38
C GLN A 365 -10.55 -10.05 12.88
N ALA A 366 -10.70 -9.06 13.75
CA ALA A 366 -11.42 -7.82 13.47
C ALA A 366 -10.86 -7.07 12.24
N MET A 367 -9.54 -7.00 12.15
CA MET A 367 -8.81 -6.39 11.03
C MET A 367 -9.01 -7.18 9.74
N ARG A 368 -8.84 -8.50 9.77
CA ARG A 368 -9.00 -9.38 8.59
C ARG A 368 -10.40 -9.28 7.99
N ASP A 369 -11.44 -9.25 8.82
CA ASP A 369 -12.83 -9.11 8.35
C ASP A 369 -13.08 -7.78 7.64
N ARG A 370 -12.47 -6.68 8.13
CA ARG A 370 -12.59 -5.34 7.53
C ARG A 370 -11.77 -5.24 6.25
N ARG A 371 -10.53 -5.75 6.24
CA ARG A 371 -9.69 -5.85 5.05
C ARG A 371 -10.38 -6.64 3.94
N ASN A 372 -11.00 -7.77 4.27
CA ASN A 372 -11.73 -8.59 3.31
C ASN A 372 -12.92 -7.85 2.68
N ALA A 373 -13.52 -6.90 3.40
CA ALA A 373 -14.57 -6.06 2.82
C ALA A 373 -14.06 -5.24 1.63
N PHE A 374 -12.85 -4.69 1.71
CA PHE A 374 -12.20 -4.00 0.60
C PHE A 374 -11.70 -4.98 -0.47
N ALA A 375 -11.08 -6.09 -0.06
CA ALA A 375 -10.55 -7.10 -0.98
C ALA A 375 -11.63 -7.75 -1.87
N HIS A 376 -12.85 -7.86 -1.35
CA HIS A 376 -14.03 -8.31 -2.09
C HIS A 376 -14.87 -7.15 -2.62
N ALA A 377 -14.30 -5.96 -2.79
CA ALA A 377 -14.95 -4.79 -3.38
C ALA A 377 -16.35 -4.46 -2.80
N GLY A 378 -16.57 -4.74 -1.51
CA GLY A 378 -17.85 -4.52 -0.85
C GLY A 378 -18.98 -5.50 -1.22
N PHE A 379 -18.72 -6.60 -1.95
CA PHE A 379 -19.70 -7.65 -2.22
C PHE A 379 -20.05 -8.44 -0.95
N ARG A 380 -20.94 -7.88 -0.13
CA ARG A 380 -21.40 -8.41 1.16
C ARG A 380 -22.80 -7.90 1.50
N GLU A 381 -23.48 -8.55 2.45
CA GLU A 381 -24.85 -8.19 2.84
C GLU A 381 -24.95 -6.80 3.50
N LYS A 382 -23.96 -6.44 4.32
CA LYS A 382 -23.93 -5.16 5.05
C LYS A 382 -22.98 -4.18 4.36
N PRO A 383 -23.40 -2.94 4.09
CA PRO A 383 -22.54 -1.95 3.44
C PRO A 383 -21.29 -1.65 4.29
N VAL A 384 -20.21 -1.30 3.61
CA VAL A 384 -18.95 -0.89 4.25
C VAL A 384 -19.06 0.56 4.69
N SER A 385 -18.83 0.81 5.98
CA SER A 385 -18.79 2.17 6.54
C SER A 385 -17.34 2.62 6.69
N ILE A 386 -16.86 3.43 5.74
CA ILE A 386 -15.46 3.89 5.68
C ILE A 386 -15.06 4.62 6.96
N ASP A 387 -15.91 5.49 7.51
CA ASP A 387 -15.59 6.25 8.73
C ASP A 387 -15.43 5.36 9.96
N SER A 388 -16.31 4.36 10.10
CA SER A 388 -16.18 3.34 11.15
C SER A 388 -14.90 2.54 11.00
N TYR A 389 -14.55 2.16 9.77
CA TYR A 389 -13.35 1.37 9.49
C TYR A 389 -12.08 2.20 9.72
N ARG A 390 -12.09 3.49 9.38
CA ARG A 390 -11.04 4.44 9.73
C ARG A 390 -10.84 4.48 11.25
N HIS A 391 -11.91 4.65 12.02
CA HIS A 391 -11.82 4.70 13.47
C HIS A 391 -11.29 3.39 14.09
N ASP A 392 -11.78 2.24 13.59
CA ASP A 392 -11.28 0.93 14.02
C ASP A 392 -9.79 0.77 13.69
N LEU A 393 -9.34 1.26 12.53
CA LEU A 393 -7.94 1.23 12.12
C LEU A 393 -7.06 2.15 12.97
N GLU A 394 -7.53 3.33 13.37
CA GLU A 394 -6.83 4.20 14.33
C GLU A 394 -6.57 3.48 15.66
N GLN A 395 -7.57 2.76 16.17
CA GLN A 395 -7.43 1.95 17.38
C GLN A 395 -6.43 0.80 17.19
N LEU A 396 -6.44 0.14 16.03
CA LEU A 396 -5.49 -0.93 15.72
C LEU A 396 -4.05 -0.41 15.62
N LEU A 397 -3.85 0.76 15.01
CA LEU A 397 -2.53 1.41 14.94
C LEU A 397 -2.03 1.80 16.33
N GLU A 398 -2.91 2.30 17.20
CA GLU A 398 -2.56 2.61 18.59
C GLU A 398 -2.21 1.36 19.38
N PHE A 399 -2.98 0.28 19.22
CA PHE A 399 -2.66 -1.02 19.81
C PHE A 399 -1.29 -1.54 19.33
N ALA A 400 -1.02 -1.45 18.02
CA ALA A 400 0.24 -1.88 17.43
C ALA A 400 1.43 -1.08 18.00
N ARG A 401 1.32 0.26 18.07
CA ARG A 401 2.33 1.13 18.67
C ARG A 401 2.57 0.80 20.14
N ALA A 402 1.51 0.65 20.93
CA ALA A 402 1.60 0.40 22.38
C ALA A 402 2.16 -0.98 22.73
N ASN A 403 2.22 -1.91 21.78
CA ASN A 403 2.70 -3.27 22.00
C ASN A 403 3.87 -3.67 21.10
N VAL A 404 4.51 -2.73 20.39
CA VAL A 404 5.60 -3.05 19.44
C VAL A 404 6.78 -3.74 20.11
N ASP A 405 7.07 -3.47 21.39
CA ASP A 405 8.16 -4.03 22.18
C ASP A 405 7.73 -5.19 23.10
N ARG A 406 6.43 -5.47 23.19
CA ARG A 406 5.85 -6.42 24.15
C ARG A 406 5.84 -7.87 23.65
N HIS A 407 6.96 -8.57 23.76
CA HIS A 407 7.12 -9.94 23.25
C HIS A 407 6.03 -10.92 23.70
N GLU A 408 5.55 -10.83 24.95
CA GLU A 408 4.53 -11.71 25.49
C GLU A 408 3.20 -11.66 24.71
N VAL A 409 2.87 -10.51 24.11
CA VAL A 409 1.66 -10.34 23.29
C VAL A 409 1.78 -11.08 21.96
N TRP A 410 3.00 -11.22 21.45
CA TRP A 410 3.27 -11.62 20.07
C TRP A 410 3.89 -13.01 19.91
N ARG A 411 4.21 -13.72 21.01
CA ARG A 411 4.64 -15.12 20.95
C ARG A 411 3.52 -16.07 20.51
N LEU A 412 2.26 -15.69 20.73
CA LEU A 412 1.09 -16.47 20.32
C LEU A 412 1.11 -17.92 20.87
N GLU A 413 1.56 -18.11 22.11
CA GLU A 413 1.54 -19.42 22.77
C GLU A 413 0.39 -19.45 23.75
N PRO A 414 -0.57 -20.38 23.61
CA PRO A 414 -1.62 -20.53 24.61
C PRO A 414 -1.06 -21.24 25.85
N ASP A 415 -1.38 -20.75 27.04
CA ASP A 415 -1.37 -21.59 28.22
C ASP A 415 -2.52 -22.60 28.07
N ALA A 416 -2.17 -23.84 28.31
CA ALA A 416 -3.04 -24.99 28.23
C ALA A 416 -3.09 -25.61 29.62
N GLU A 417 -4.28 -25.79 30.19
CA GLU A 417 -4.40 -26.53 31.45
C GLU A 417 -4.21 -28.04 31.21
N LEU A 418 -4.45 -28.47 29.97
CA LEU A 418 -4.28 -29.85 29.53
C LEU A 418 -2.95 -30.03 28.77
N ASP A 419 -1.88 -30.35 29.51
CA ASP A 419 -0.55 -30.60 28.92
C ASP A 419 -0.57 -31.72 27.87
N SER A 420 -1.20 -32.86 28.17
CA SER A 420 -1.27 -34.00 27.26
C SER A 420 -2.67 -34.63 27.19
N LEU A 421 -3.20 -34.72 25.97
CA LEU A 421 -4.46 -35.39 25.63
C LEU A 421 -4.17 -36.67 24.83
N LEU A 422 -4.63 -37.82 25.30
CA LEU A 422 -4.62 -39.05 24.51
C LEU A 422 -5.94 -39.19 23.75
N ILE A 423 -5.87 -39.40 22.43
CA ILE A 423 -7.03 -39.80 21.62
C ILE A 423 -6.78 -41.23 21.14
N THR A 424 -7.64 -42.17 21.53
CA THR A 424 -7.43 -43.59 21.26
C THR A 424 -8.76 -44.33 21.05
N ALA A 425 -8.70 -45.47 20.38
CA ALA A 425 -9.85 -46.35 20.18
C ALA A 425 -9.82 -47.53 21.15
N LEU A 426 -11.00 -47.95 21.63
CA LEU A 426 -11.18 -49.19 22.38
C LEU A 426 -12.00 -50.20 21.57
N GLY A 427 -11.35 -51.31 21.22
CA GLY A 427 -11.99 -52.47 20.62
C GLY A 427 -12.36 -53.52 21.66
N LEU A 428 -12.69 -54.73 21.19
CA LEU A 428 -13.01 -55.86 22.09
C LEU A 428 -11.80 -56.33 22.92
N SER A 429 -10.58 -56.13 22.42
CA SER A 429 -9.35 -56.38 23.18
C SER A 429 -8.91 -55.09 23.89
N PRO A 430 -8.76 -55.08 25.22
CA PRO A 430 -8.42 -53.87 25.97
C PRO A 430 -6.92 -53.55 26.01
N GLY A 431 -6.05 -54.45 25.51
CA GLY A 431 -4.59 -54.33 25.66
C GLY A 431 -3.99 -53.07 25.03
N VAL A 432 -4.56 -52.60 23.91
CA VAL A 432 -4.15 -51.34 23.26
C VAL A 432 -4.43 -50.15 24.17
N LEU A 433 -5.63 -50.08 24.77
CA LEU A 433 -5.97 -48.99 25.68
C LEU A 433 -5.13 -49.05 26.97
N TYR A 434 -4.94 -50.25 27.52
CA TYR A 434 -4.04 -50.47 28.66
C TYR A 434 -2.64 -49.93 28.36
N THR A 435 -2.04 -50.34 27.24
CA THR A 435 -0.72 -49.90 26.80
C THR A 435 -0.67 -48.38 26.62
N ALA A 436 -1.66 -47.79 25.95
CA ALA A 436 -1.71 -46.34 25.72
C ALA A 436 -1.75 -45.54 27.03
N LEU A 437 -2.59 -45.95 27.99
CA LEU A 437 -2.71 -45.28 29.28
C LEU A 437 -1.45 -45.45 30.14
N THR A 438 -0.80 -46.61 30.09
CA THR A 438 0.42 -46.90 30.86
C THR A 438 1.66 -46.19 30.29
N LEU A 439 1.82 -46.12 28.97
CA LEU A 439 3.00 -45.50 28.36
C LEU A 439 2.96 -43.97 28.41
N PHE A 440 1.80 -43.36 28.17
CA PHE A 440 1.70 -41.91 28.00
C PHE A 440 1.17 -41.17 29.22
N THR A 441 0.48 -41.86 30.14
CA THR A 441 -0.07 -41.29 31.39
C THR A 441 -0.70 -39.90 31.19
N PRO A 442 -1.63 -39.75 30.23
CA PRO A 442 -2.08 -38.42 29.78
C PRO A 442 -2.89 -37.70 30.86
N ASN A 443 -2.95 -36.37 30.82
CA ASN A 443 -3.80 -35.60 31.75
C ASN A 443 -5.30 -35.95 31.55
N LEU A 444 -5.69 -36.23 30.30
CA LEU A 444 -7.02 -36.70 29.91
C LEU A 444 -6.92 -37.67 28.74
N ALA A 445 -7.82 -38.66 28.68
CA ALA A 445 -7.97 -39.55 27.53
C ALA A 445 -9.38 -39.46 26.92
N VAL A 446 -9.46 -39.32 25.60
CA VAL A 446 -10.68 -39.49 24.81
C VAL A 446 -10.65 -40.87 24.16
N VAL A 447 -11.63 -41.70 24.51
CA VAL A 447 -11.73 -43.08 24.05
C VAL A 447 -12.95 -43.25 23.16
N VAL A 448 -12.73 -43.57 21.88
CA VAL A 448 -13.79 -43.92 20.94
C VAL A 448 -14.05 -45.42 21.01
N THR A 449 -15.29 -45.82 21.31
CA THR A 449 -15.64 -47.22 21.58
C THR A 449 -17.05 -47.58 21.13
N SER A 450 -17.45 -48.84 21.28
CA SER A 450 -18.84 -49.31 21.14
C SER A 450 -19.39 -49.72 22.50
N HIS A 451 -20.72 -49.77 22.65
CA HIS A 451 -21.38 -50.23 23.88
C HIS A 451 -20.86 -51.60 24.38
N ARG A 452 -20.49 -52.50 23.46
CA ARG A 452 -19.96 -53.81 23.80
C ARG A 452 -18.54 -53.73 24.36
N ALA A 453 -17.69 -52.90 23.75
CA ALA A 453 -16.28 -52.77 24.13
C ALA A 453 -16.08 -51.89 25.37
N GLU A 454 -16.99 -50.95 25.63
CA GLU A 454 -16.99 -50.07 26.80
C GLU A 454 -16.93 -50.84 28.14
N GLN A 455 -17.46 -52.06 28.21
CA GLN A 455 -17.41 -52.90 29.41
C GLN A 455 -15.98 -53.20 29.89
N ALA A 456 -14.99 -53.18 28.99
CA ALA A 456 -13.58 -53.43 29.31
C ALA A 456 -12.84 -52.17 29.80
N LEU A 457 -13.48 -51.00 29.74
CA LEU A 457 -12.84 -49.70 30.02
C LEU A 457 -12.42 -49.56 31.48
N GLU A 458 -13.31 -49.93 32.41
CA GLU A 458 -13.04 -49.81 33.85
C GLU A 458 -11.86 -50.68 34.27
N GLU A 459 -11.82 -51.92 33.78
CA GLU A 459 -10.71 -52.83 34.05
C GLU A 459 -9.40 -52.33 33.41
N ALA A 460 -9.44 -51.81 32.19
CA ALA A 460 -8.25 -51.25 31.53
C ALA A 460 -7.67 -50.06 32.32
N CYS A 461 -8.52 -49.14 32.78
CA CYS A 461 -8.10 -48.03 33.63
C CYS A 461 -7.49 -48.52 34.95
N ARG A 462 -8.17 -49.46 35.63
CA ARG A 462 -7.68 -50.04 36.90
C ARG A 462 -6.31 -50.70 36.74
N ARG A 463 -6.12 -51.49 35.68
CA ARG A 463 -4.86 -52.17 35.37
C ARG A 463 -3.74 -51.19 35.02
N ALA A 464 -4.06 -50.15 34.26
CA ALA A 464 -3.13 -49.08 33.91
C ALA A 464 -2.85 -48.11 35.07
N GLN A 465 -3.50 -48.29 36.23
CA GLN A 465 -3.46 -47.36 37.37
C GLN A 465 -3.86 -45.94 36.98
N TYR A 466 -4.78 -45.82 36.02
CA TYR A 466 -5.27 -44.56 35.48
C TYR A 466 -6.65 -44.21 36.05
N CYS A 467 -6.84 -42.95 36.45
CA CYS A 467 -8.11 -42.50 37.02
C CYS A 467 -9.21 -42.46 35.94
N LYS A 468 -10.28 -43.23 36.13
CA LYS A 468 -11.39 -43.32 35.15
C LYS A 468 -12.09 -41.98 34.89
N ASP A 469 -12.12 -41.07 35.87
CA ASP A 469 -12.73 -39.74 35.75
C ASP A 469 -12.01 -38.84 34.73
N ARG A 470 -10.73 -39.16 34.46
CA ARG A 470 -9.92 -38.54 33.40
C ARG A 470 -10.13 -39.17 32.02
N VAL A 471 -11.14 -40.04 31.86
CA VAL A 471 -11.48 -40.64 30.57
C VAL A 471 -12.84 -40.14 30.09
N ARG A 472 -12.84 -39.43 28.96
CA ARG A 472 -14.03 -39.09 28.18
C ARG A 472 -14.30 -40.18 27.16
N THR A 473 -15.49 -40.76 27.17
CA THR A 473 -15.84 -41.90 26.32
C THR A 473 -16.82 -41.45 25.26
N VAL A 474 -16.53 -41.72 23.99
CA VAL A 474 -17.45 -41.51 22.87
C VAL A 474 -17.93 -42.88 22.40
N VAL A 475 -19.18 -43.19 22.71
CA VAL A 475 -19.78 -44.47 22.33
C VAL A 475 -20.45 -44.35 20.97
N VAL A 476 -20.14 -45.28 20.07
CA VAL A 476 -20.66 -45.33 18.70
C VAL A 476 -21.52 -46.57 18.49
N ASP A 477 -22.75 -46.37 18.04
CA ASP A 477 -23.73 -47.44 17.79
C ASP A 477 -23.37 -48.31 16.58
N THR A 478 -22.81 -47.71 15.53
CA THR A 478 -22.45 -48.37 14.28
C THR A 478 -20.92 -48.35 14.09
N PRO A 479 -20.18 -49.24 14.77
CA PRO A 479 -18.72 -49.16 14.89
C PRO A 479 -17.95 -49.49 13.60
N ASN A 480 -18.65 -49.89 12.53
CA ASN A 480 -18.06 -50.19 11.22
C ASN A 480 -18.41 -49.14 10.15
N ASP A 481 -19.20 -48.10 10.47
CA ASP A 481 -19.51 -46.99 9.55
C ASP A 481 -18.66 -45.75 9.93
N PRO A 482 -17.61 -45.43 9.15
CA PRO A 482 -16.76 -44.26 9.41
C PRO A 482 -17.53 -42.94 9.49
N ARG A 483 -18.60 -42.76 8.69
CA ARG A 483 -19.38 -41.52 8.71
C ARG A 483 -20.15 -41.39 10.00
N ALA A 484 -20.69 -42.49 10.51
CA ALA A 484 -21.37 -42.49 11.80
C ALA A 484 -20.39 -42.27 12.96
N CYS A 485 -19.20 -42.89 12.93
CA CYS A 485 -18.15 -42.64 13.91
C CYS A 485 -17.75 -41.15 13.94
N ILE A 486 -17.52 -40.53 12.77
CA ILE A 486 -17.22 -39.09 12.67
C ILE A 486 -18.37 -38.23 13.23
N ARG A 487 -19.63 -38.55 12.91
CA ARG A 487 -20.78 -37.82 13.47
C ARG A 487 -20.84 -37.92 14.99
N ALA A 488 -20.57 -39.10 15.54
CA ALA A 488 -20.57 -39.32 16.99
C ALA A 488 -19.50 -38.49 17.70
N VAL A 489 -18.25 -38.50 17.23
CA VAL A 489 -17.18 -37.69 17.85
C VAL A 489 -17.39 -36.18 17.69
N ARG A 490 -18.09 -35.74 16.64
CA ARG A 490 -18.47 -34.33 16.47
C ARG A 490 -19.65 -33.90 17.34
N ALA A 491 -20.53 -34.82 17.71
CA ALA A 491 -21.64 -34.56 18.62
C ALA A 491 -21.25 -34.72 20.10
N ALA A 492 -20.03 -35.16 20.39
CA ALA A 492 -19.59 -35.53 21.74
C ALA A 492 -19.28 -34.34 22.68
N GLY A 493 -19.31 -33.09 22.18
CA GLY A 493 -19.03 -31.92 23.00
C GLY A 493 -17.60 -31.88 23.55
N LEU A 494 -16.61 -32.15 22.68
CA LEU A 494 -15.19 -32.23 23.04
C LEU A 494 -14.41 -30.96 22.65
N GLU A 495 -15.08 -29.93 22.14
CA GLU A 495 -14.45 -28.75 21.57
C GLU A 495 -13.59 -27.99 22.59
N ASP A 496 -14.07 -27.86 23.82
CA ASP A 496 -13.34 -27.26 24.95
C ASP A 496 -12.09 -28.06 25.31
N VAL A 497 -12.21 -29.39 25.38
CA VAL A 497 -11.10 -30.31 25.66
C VAL A 497 -10.03 -30.24 24.58
N LEU A 498 -10.43 -30.28 23.30
CA LEU A 498 -9.51 -30.16 22.17
C LEU A 498 -8.87 -28.76 22.11
N ALA A 499 -9.64 -27.73 22.46
CA ALA A 499 -9.17 -26.36 22.51
C ALA A 499 -8.18 -26.13 23.64
N ASP A 500 -8.31 -26.81 24.77
CA ASP A 500 -7.44 -26.63 25.94
C ASP A 500 -6.13 -27.43 25.84
N ALA A 501 -6.10 -28.51 25.03
CA ALA A 501 -4.92 -29.35 24.84
C ALA A 501 -3.68 -28.60 24.32
N ARG A 502 -2.52 -28.86 24.92
CA ARG A 502 -1.21 -28.45 24.39
C ARG A 502 -0.66 -29.46 23.40
N GLU A 503 -0.61 -30.72 23.81
CA GLU A 503 -0.16 -31.85 23.03
C GLU A 503 -1.27 -32.90 22.93
N VAL A 504 -1.43 -33.48 21.75
CA VAL A 504 -2.31 -34.62 21.51
C VAL A 504 -1.49 -35.81 21.06
N VAL A 505 -1.57 -36.89 21.81
CA VAL A 505 -1.07 -38.20 21.40
C VAL A 505 -2.23 -38.94 20.74
N LEU A 506 -2.15 -39.11 19.42
CA LEU A 506 -3.14 -39.84 18.64
C LEU A 506 -2.68 -41.28 18.43
N ASN A 507 -3.38 -42.23 19.03
CA ASN A 507 -3.19 -43.64 18.75
C ASN A 507 -4.06 -44.09 17.57
N LEU A 508 -3.40 -44.58 16.51
CA LEU A 508 -4.04 -45.10 15.29
C LEU A 508 -4.28 -46.61 15.30
N THR A 509 -4.17 -47.26 16.47
CA THR A 509 -4.43 -48.69 16.65
C THR A 509 -5.54 -48.97 17.64
N GLY A 510 -6.10 -50.18 17.59
CA GLY A 510 -7.22 -50.59 18.42
C GLY A 510 -8.57 -50.34 17.75
N GLY A 511 -9.54 -51.20 18.06
CA GLY A 511 -10.89 -51.14 17.50
C GLY A 511 -10.98 -51.34 15.97
N PRO A 512 -12.19 -51.21 15.40
CA PRO A 512 -12.38 -51.17 13.95
C PRO A 512 -11.72 -49.93 13.31
N THR A 513 -11.34 -50.03 12.04
CA THR A 513 -10.75 -48.92 11.26
C THR A 513 -11.61 -47.64 11.28
N ALA A 514 -12.93 -47.77 11.37
CA ALA A 514 -13.84 -46.63 11.47
C ALA A 514 -13.62 -45.79 12.75
N PHE A 515 -13.19 -46.40 13.86
CA PHE A 515 -12.81 -45.66 15.08
C PHE A 515 -11.54 -44.87 14.87
N GLN A 516 -10.53 -45.45 14.21
CA GLN A 516 -9.26 -44.79 13.92
C GLN A 516 -9.47 -43.54 13.05
N ILE A 517 -10.35 -43.64 12.04
CA ILE A 517 -10.74 -42.49 11.21
C ILE A 517 -11.41 -41.39 12.05
N ALA A 518 -12.24 -41.75 13.04
CA ALA A 518 -12.87 -40.77 13.92
C ALA A 518 -11.88 -40.15 14.91
N CYS A 519 -10.91 -40.91 15.42
CA CYS A 519 -9.79 -40.39 16.21
C CYS A 519 -8.95 -39.40 15.39
N GLU A 520 -8.65 -39.68 14.12
CA GLU A 520 -7.96 -38.75 13.21
C GLU A 520 -8.78 -37.49 12.92
N ASP A 521 -10.12 -37.56 12.85
CA ASP A 521 -10.97 -36.37 12.77
C ASP A 521 -10.82 -35.49 14.02
N LEU A 522 -10.80 -36.08 15.22
CA LEU A 522 -10.56 -35.35 16.47
C LEU A 522 -9.16 -34.72 16.53
N ALA A 523 -8.13 -35.47 16.14
CA ALA A 523 -6.75 -34.99 16.12
C ALA A 523 -6.56 -33.80 15.16
N ARG A 524 -7.07 -33.88 13.93
CA ARG A 524 -7.04 -32.75 12.98
C ARG A 524 -7.79 -31.52 13.49
N ARG A 525 -8.85 -31.72 14.27
CA ARG A 525 -9.56 -30.60 14.91
C ARG A 525 -8.69 -29.95 15.99
N ALA A 526 -8.00 -30.72 16.82
CA ALA A 526 -7.04 -30.19 17.80
C ALA A 526 -5.86 -29.46 17.12
N GLU A 527 -5.28 -30.01 16.05
CA GLU A 527 -4.27 -29.31 15.22
C GLU A 527 -4.79 -27.96 14.73
N SER A 528 -6.05 -27.92 14.27
CA SER A 528 -6.69 -26.70 13.78
C SER A 528 -6.94 -25.64 14.87
N LEU A 529 -6.82 -26.02 16.14
CA LEU A 529 -6.90 -25.18 17.34
C LEU A 529 -5.50 -24.86 17.91
N GLY A 530 -4.44 -25.37 17.29
CA GLY A 530 -3.05 -25.06 17.61
C GLY A 530 -2.35 -26.07 18.53
N ALA A 531 -2.99 -27.21 18.83
CA ALA A 531 -2.34 -28.27 19.59
C ALA A 531 -1.26 -28.97 18.75
N ALA A 532 -0.13 -29.31 19.37
CA ALA A 532 0.87 -30.17 18.76
C ALA A 532 0.34 -31.61 18.74
N VAL A 533 0.37 -32.28 17.59
CA VAL A 533 -0.19 -33.63 17.45
C VAL A 533 0.87 -34.61 17.03
N ARG A 534 0.95 -35.71 17.77
CA ARG A 534 1.87 -36.83 17.52
C ARG A 534 1.07 -38.08 17.23
N ARG A 535 1.32 -38.68 16.07
CA ARG A 535 0.65 -39.91 15.64
C ARG A 535 1.50 -41.12 16.01
N ILE A 536 0.88 -42.06 16.69
CA ILE A 536 1.53 -43.29 17.14
C ILE A 536 0.73 -44.53 16.73
N ILE A 537 1.44 -45.66 16.66
CA ILE A 537 0.89 -47.01 16.53
C ILE A 537 1.35 -47.80 17.75
N LEU A 538 0.43 -48.53 18.39
CA LEU A 538 0.76 -49.46 19.46
C LEU A 538 0.83 -50.88 18.92
N VAL A 539 1.95 -51.54 19.17
CA VAL A 539 2.24 -52.89 18.68
C VAL A 539 2.44 -53.83 19.86
N ASP A 540 1.84 -55.01 19.77
CA ASP A 540 2.09 -56.14 20.67
C ASP A 540 2.55 -57.31 19.79
N ASP A 541 3.83 -57.66 19.89
CA ASP A 541 4.47 -58.68 19.05
C ASP A 541 4.05 -60.12 19.43
N ARG A 542 3.31 -60.29 20.53
CA ARG A 542 2.84 -61.60 20.96
C ARG A 542 1.77 -62.13 19.99
N PRO A 543 1.65 -63.45 19.79
CA PRO A 543 0.58 -64.02 18.99
C PRO A 543 -0.80 -63.59 19.49
N ARG A 544 -1.76 -63.39 18.58
CA ARG A 544 -3.12 -62.94 18.91
C ARG A 544 -3.81 -63.78 20.00
N GLU A 545 -3.64 -65.10 19.96
CA GLU A 545 -4.19 -66.00 20.97
C GLU A 545 -3.63 -65.73 22.38
N GLU A 546 -2.35 -65.35 22.46
CA GLU A 546 -1.71 -64.97 23.72
C GLU A 546 -2.21 -63.62 24.22
N GLN A 547 -2.40 -62.65 23.31
CA GLN A 547 -2.99 -61.36 23.64
C GLN A 547 -4.43 -61.50 24.17
N GLU A 548 -5.23 -62.41 23.59
CA GLU A 548 -6.60 -62.66 24.03
C GLU A 548 -6.64 -63.33 25.43
N ARG A 549 -5.67 -64.22 25.74
CA ARG A 549 -5.57 -64.87 27.06
C ARG A 549 -4.98 -63.95 28.14
N ASN A 550 -4.02 -63.11 27.78
CA ASN A 550 -3.36 -62.15 28.66
C ASN A 550 -3.27 -60.77 27.99
N PRO A 551 -4.38 -60.01 27.98
CA PRO A 551 -4.45 -58.71 27.30
C PRO A 551 -3.71 -57.59 28.04
N TRP A 552 -3.19 -57.85 29.25
CA TRP A 552 -2.60 -56.85 30.13
C TRP A 552 -1.07 -56.83 30.09
N ALA A 553 -0.44 -57.30 29.00
CA ALA A 553 0.98 -57.07 28.82
C ALA A 553 1.20 -55.74 28.08
N LEU A 554 2.30 -55.08 28.45
CA LEU A 554 2.66 -53.78 27.92
C LEU A 554 3.22 -53.94 26.50
N GLY A 555 2.56 -53.32 25.52
CA GLY A 555 3.06 -53.23 24.15
C GLY A 555 4.12 -52.13 23.97
N GLN A 556 4.48 -51.87 22.73
CA GLN A 556 5.43 -50.82 22.32
C GLN A 556 4.70 -49.73 21.53
N ALA A 557 5.18 -48.48 21.63
CA ALA A 557 4.69 -47.37 20.82
C ALA A 557 5.70 -47.03 19.72
N ILE A 558 5.21 -46.90 18.48
CA ILE A 558 5.96 -46.46 17.32
C ILE A 558 5.41 -45.11 16.89
N GLU A 559 6.24 -44.08 16.87
CA GLU A 559 5.87 -42.74 16.39
C GLU A 559 5.98 -42.67 14.88
N LEU A 560 4.95 -42.13 14.22
CA LEU A 560 4.87 -42.05 12.75
C LEU A 560 5.39 -40.74 12.19
N ASP A 561 5.37 -39.67 12.98
CA ASP A 561 5.70 -38.31 12.54
C ASP A 561 7.20 -37.98 12.68
N GLY A 562 8.08 -38.99 12.85
CA GLY A 562 9.51 -38.84 13.04
C GLY A 562 10.36 -39.22 11.82
N ASP A 563 10.53 -38.29 10.87
CA ASP A 563 11.73 -38.03 10.05
C ASP A 563 11.37 -37.19 8.81
N SER A 564 11.41 -35.86 8.96
CA SER A 564 11.49 -34.94 7.82
C SER A 564 12.45 -33.78 8.11
N SER A 565 13.59 -34.09 8.74
CA SER A 565 14.72 -33.18 8.91
C SER A 565 16.04 -33.94 8.99
N SER A 566 16.36 -34.77 7.99
CA SER A 566 17.73 -35.10 7.63
C SER A 566 17.79 -35.44 6.15
N GLY A 567 18.78 -34.86 5.47
CA GLY A 567 18.85 -34.81 4.02
C GLY A 567 18.94 -36.19 3.37
N ILE A 568 18.34 -36.27 2.18
CA ILE A 568 18.68 -37.27 1.18
C ILE A 568 20.19 -37.15 0.91
N SER A 569 20.99 -38.05 1.46
CA SER A 569 22.34 -38.32 0.97
C SER A 569 22.20 -39.29 -0.21
N GLU A 570 22.24 -38.74 -1.43
CA GLU A 570 22.55 -39.52 -2.63
C GLU A 570 23.99 -40.01 -2.52
N ASP A 571 24.17 -41.26 -2.09
CA ASP A 571 25.38 -42.03 -2.38
C ASP A 571 24.98 -43.24 -3.22
N GLY A 572 24.61 -42.95 -4.47
CA GLY A 572 24.60 -43.92 -5.55
C GLY A 572 26.01 -44.08 -6.11
N SER A 573 26.84 -44.88 -5.43
CA SER A 573 28.12 -45.32 -5.99
C SER A 573 27.88 -46.40 -7.05
N ALA A 574 28.48 -46.18 -8.21
CA ALA A 574 28.42 -47.05 -9.37
C ALA A 574 29.11 -48.41 -9.13
N SER A 575 28.42 -49.48 -9.50
CA SER A 575 28.97 -50.65 -10.19
C SER A 575 27.85 -51.45 -10.83
#